data_AF-A0A2E4CBP4-F1
#
_entry.id   AF-A0A2E4CBP4-F1
#
_cell.length_a   1.000
_cell.length_b   1.000
_cell.length_c   1.000
_cell.angle_alpha   90.00
_cell.angle_beta   90.00
_cell.angle_gamma   90.00
#
_symmetry.space_group_name_H-M   'P 1'
#
loop_
_entity.id
_entity.type
_entity.pdbx_description
1 polymer ?
#
loop_
_entity_poly.entity_id
_entity_poly.type
_entity_poly.pdbx_seq_one_letter_code
_entity_poly.pdbx_strand_id
1 'polypeptide(L)'
;MYTHFFFLEFAFEKAASFPFIRIERRTHQMVGMFFWLCLYTLARAVLGALFPRDLRGWPYSSYVVALAHQIMVLPTLWYRGSVVECLNTSLAYFVSDTVMNLESFGAPHAVHHGVSIILLVASKNALSHVAQVASTEWLVWLELGSAGISLSPLVGGAPRTRAALYGLTRVVTVAKMVHTYSTVTDAALSACYVISLPLLLHNAFVFKHMLGKALKS
;
A
#
# COMPACT_ATOMS: atom_id res chain seq x y z
N MET A 1 21.45 -24.30 -29.51
CA MET A 1 21.44 -23.10 -28.63
C MET A 1 20.18 -22.98 -27.75
N TYR A 2 19.13 -23.80 -27.94
CA TYR A 2 17.89 -23.74 -27.14
C TYR A 2 17.77 -24.77 -26.00
N THR A 3 18.68 -25.75 -25.92
CA THR A 3 18.63 -26.81 -24.89
C THR A 3 19.27 -26.42 -23.55
N HIS A 4 20.11 -25.38 -23.52
CA HIS A 4 20.78 -24.95 -22.27
C HIS A 4 19.93 -24.01 -21.41
N PHE A 5 18.98 -23.27 -22.01
CA PHE A 5 18.05 -22.41 -21.27
C PHE A 5 17.00 -23.22 -20.50
N PHE A 6 16.50 -24.31 -21.11
CA PHE A 6 15.51 -25.19 -20.50
C PHE A 6 16.04 -25.89 -19.24
N PHE A 7 17.34 -26.23 -19.22
CA PHE A 7 17.97 -26.88 -18.08
C PHE A 7 18.16 -25.92 -16.90
N LEU A 8 18.41 -24.64 -17.17
CA LEU A 8 18.50 -23.60 -16.13
C LEU A 8 17.11 -23.27 -15.56
N GLU A 9 16.08 -23.10 -16.39
CA GLU A 9 14.71 -22.90 -15.89
C GLU A 9 14.21 -24.09 -15.07
N PHE A 10 14.45 -25.33 -15.53
CA PHE A 10 14.10 -26.54 -14.78
C PHE A 10 14.90 -26.67 -13.47
N ALA A 11 16.19 -26.32 -13.49
CA ALA A 11 17.02 -26.30 -12.28
C ALA A 11 16.56 -25.22 -11.29
N PHE A 12 16.12 -24.05 -11.76
CA PHE A 12 15.55 -22.99 -10.91
C PHE A 12 14.16 -23.36 -10.37
N GLU A 13 13.31 -24.00 -11.16
CA GLU A 13 12.02 -24.55 -10.71
C GLU A 13 12.22 -25.64 -9.65
N LYS A 14 13.16 -26.56 -9.88
CA LYS A 14 13.51 -27.61 -8.91
C LYS A 14 14.18 -27.00 -7.68
N ALA A 15 15.06 -26.01 -7.81
CA ALA A 15 15.66 -25.28 -6.69
C ALA A 15 14.60 -24.58 -5.83
N ALA A 16 13.62 -23.92 -6.45
CA ALA A 16 12.50 -23.27 -5.76
C ALA A 16 11.54 -24.25 -5.06
N SER A 17 11.57 -25.53 -5.44
CA SER A 17 10.80 -26.60 -4.80
C SER A 17 11.47 -27.20 -3.56
N PHE A 18 12.75 -26.89 -3.29
CA PHE A 18 13.41 -27.37 -2.07
C PHE A 18 12.88 -26.64 -0.82
N PRO A 19 12.52 -27.38 0.24
CA PRO A 19 11.96 -26.80 1.46
C PRO A 19 12.94 -25.83 2.13
N PHE A 20 14.25 -26.05 2.05
CA PHE A 20 15.26 -25.16 2.61
C PHE A 20 15.30 -23.76 1.97
N ILE A 21 15.28 -23.69 0.64
CA ILE A 21 15.25 -22.41 -0.11
C ILE A 21 13.93 -21.68 0.15
N ARG A 22 12.82 -22.43 0.30
CA ARG A 22 11.51 -21.87 0.64
C ARG A 22 11.46 -21.33 2.08
N ILE A 23 12.17 -21.98 3.02
CA ILE A 23 12.31 -21.53 4.41
C ILE A 23 13.17 -20.26 4.48
N GLU A 24 14.35 -20.23 3.86
CA GLU A 24 15.20 -19.03 3.81
C GLU A 24 14.47 -17.83 3.22
N ARG A 25 13.79 -18.00 2.08
CA ARG A 25 13.06 -16.92 1.42
C ARG A 25 11.93 -16.37 2.30
N ARG A 26 11.21 -17.24 3.03
CA ARG A 26 10.20 -16.81 4.01
C ARG A 26 10.85 -16.09 5.21
N THR A 27 11.96 -16.58 5.71
CA THR A 27 12.70 -15.95 6.82
C THR A 27 13.17 -14.54 6.44
N HIS A 28 13.76 -14.36 5.25
CA HIS A 28 14.15 -13.04 4.76
C HIS A 28 12.96 -12.08 4.61
N GLN A 29 11.82 -12.57 4.11
CA GLN A 29 10.60 -11.76 3.99
C GLN A 29 10.00 -11.38 5.35
N MET A 30 10.07 -12.27 6.34
CA MET A 30 9.62 -11.98 7.71
C MET A 30 10.54 -10.97 8.40
N VAL A 31 11.86 -11.12 8.23
CA VAL A 31 12.86 -10.19 8.77
C VAL A 31 12.68 -8.80 8.17
N GLY A 32 12.51 -8.68 6.84
CA GLY A 32 12.25 -7.40 6.18
C GLY A 32 10.97 -6.73 6.69
N MET A 33 9.88 -7.47 6.81
CA MET A 33 8.63 -6.93 7.35
C MET A 33 8.78 -6.47 8.81
N PHE A 34 9.44 -7.26 9.65
CA PHE A 34 9.66 -6.91 11.06
C PHE A 34 10.54 -5.67 11.21
N PHE A 35 11.58 -5.54 10.39
CA PHE A 35 12.42 -4.35 10.31
C PHE A 35 11.59 -3.09 10.03
N TRP A 36 10.75 -3.11 8.97
CA TRP A 36 9.88 -1.98 8.66
C TRP A 36 8.87 -1.68 9.76
N LEU A 37 8.32 -2.71 10.39
CA LEU A 37 7.35 -2.54 11.48
C LEU A 37 8.01 -1.84 12.68
N CYS A 38 9.19 -2.30 13.09
CA CYS A 38 9.95 -1.66 14.15
C CYS A 38 10.30 -0.22 13.79
N LEU A 39 10.77 0.02 12.57
CA LEU A 39 11.15 1.34 12.10
C LEU A 39 9.98 2.33 12.13
N TYR A 40 8.81 1.95 11.60
CA TYR A 40 7.64 2.82 11.61
C TYR A 40 7.08 3.03 13.01
N THR A 41 6.99 1.99 13.83
CA THR A 41 6.52 2.12 15.22
C THR A 41 7.45 3.04 16.02
N LEU A 42 8.77 2.87 15.89
CA LEU A 42 9.75 3.73 16.54
C LEU A 42 9.64 5.19 16.06
N ALA A 43 9.57 5.40 14.74
CA ALA A 43 9.40 6.74 14.18
C ALA A 43 8.13 7.41 14.71
N ARG A 44 7.01 6.68 14.79
CA ARG A 44 5.74 7.18 15.34
C ARG A 44 5.84 7.52 16.82
N ALA A 45 6.50 6.67 17.62
CA ALA A 45 6.69 6.90 19.05
C ALA A 45 7.58 8.13 19.32
N VAL A 46 8.72 8.23 18.65
CA VAL A 46 9.65 9.36 18.79
C VAL A 46 8.98 10.65 18.33
N LEU A 47 8.42 10.67 17.13
CA LEU A 47 7.73 11.87 16.62
C LEU A 47 6.48 12.21 17.44
N GLY A 48 5.78 11.21 17.99
CA GLY A 48 4.60 11.42 18.83
C GLY A 48 4.95 12.04 20.19
N ALA A 49 6.16 11.79 20.70
CA ALA A 49 6.67 12.46 21.89
C ALA A 49 7.14 13.90 21.60
N LEU A 50 7.62 14.15 20.38
CA LEU A 50 8.17 15.46 19.98
C LEU A 50 7.12 16.44 19.46
N PHE A 51 6.05 15.94 18.86
CA PHE A 51 5.03 16.77 18.22
C PHE A 51 3.65 16.57 18.87
N PRO A 52 2.88 17.64 19.08
CA PRO A 52 1.54 17.56 19.65
C PRO A 52 0.57 16.82 18.69
N ARG A 53 -0.69 16.67 19.11
CA ARG A 53 -1.80 16.27 18.22
C ARG A 53 -2.32 17.50 17.45
N ASP A 54 -2.93 17.28 16.28
CA ASP A 54 -3.63 18.32 15.52
C ASP A 54 -4.91 18.79 16.26
N LEU A 55 -5.55 19.83 15.74
CA LEU A 55 -6.79 20.41 16.30
C LEU A 55 -7.96 19.42 16.37
N ARG A 56 -7.87 18.26 15.71
CA ARG A 56 -8.86 17.18 15.72
C ARG A 56 -8.42 16.00 16.59
N GLY A 57 -7.33 16.14 17.34
CA GLY A 57 -6.76 15.09 18.19
C GLY A 57 -5.94 14.05 17.44
N TRP A 58 -5.62 14.26 16.15
CA TRP A 58 -4.84 13.33 15.35
C TRP A 58 -3.34 13.53 15.55
N PRO A 59 -2.54 12.48 15.80
CA PRO A 59 -1.10 12.66 16.05
C PRO A 59 -0.36 13.10 14.79
N TYR A 60 0.44 14.18 14.90
CA TYR A 60 1.25 14.69 13.78
C TYR A 60 2.27 13.67 13.27
N SER A 61 2.77 12.80 14.16
CA SER A 61 3.65 11.69 13.80
C SER A 61 3.04 10.78 12.73
N SER A 62 1.72 10.62 12.72
CA SER A 62 1.04 9.81 11.70
C SER A 62 1.06 10.47 10.33
N TYR A 63 0.94 11.79 10.24
CA TYR A 63 1.07 12.48 8.96
C TYR A 63 2.50 12.38 8.41
N VAL A 64 3.51 12.61 9.26
CA VAL A 64 4.91 12.58 8.83
C VAL A 64 5.31 11.18 8.36
N VAL A 65 4.95 10.15 9.12
CA VAL A 65 5.28 8.75 8.77
C VAL A 65 4.51 8.28 7.54
N ALA A 66 3.23 8.65 7.42
CA ALA A 66 2.45 8.38 6.20
C ALA A 66 3.08 9.03 4.97
N LEU A 67 3.46 10.30 5.05
CA LEU A 67 4.11 11.00 3.94
C LEU A 67 5.44 10.34 3.58
N ALA A 68 6.32 10.07 4.55
CA ALA A 68 7.58 9.38 4.29
C ALA A 68 7.36 8.03 3.57
N HIS A 69 6.36 7.26 3.99
CA HIS A 69 5.99 6.03 3.30
C HIS A 69 5.53 6.29 1.86
N GLN A 70 4.54 7.18 1.70
CA GLN A 70 3.82 7.43 0.45
C GLN A 70 4.66 8.09 -0.64
N ILE A 71 5.49 9.07 -0.29
CA ILE A 71 6.23 9.89 -1.27
C ILE A 71 7.71 9.52 -1.39
N MET A 72 8.31 8.86 -0.39
CA MET A 72 9.74 8.52 -0.41
C MET A 72 9.98 7.01 -0.50
N VAL A 73 9.54 6.25 0.50
CA VAL A 73 9.91 4.83 0.63
C VAL A 73 9.29 4.00 -0.49
N LEU A 74 7.96 4.05 -0.63
CA LEU A 74 7.25 3.19 -1.57
C LEU A 74 7.61 3.48 -3.04
N PRO A 75 7.67 4.73 -3.52
CA PRO A 75 8.12 5.02 -4.89
C PRO A 75 9.56 4.59 -5.16
N THR A 76 10.46 4.75 -4.18
CA THR A 76 11.87 4.34 -4.33
C THR A 76 12.00 2.83 -4.46
N LEU A 77 11.30 2.06 -3.62
CA LEU A 77 11.31 0.60 -3.69
C LEU A 77 10.68 0.09 -5.00
N TRP A 78 9.61 0.74 -5.45
CA TRP A 78 9.00 0.44 -6.75
C TRP A 78 9.94 0.71 -7.91
N TYR A 79 10.62 1.86 -7.93
CA TYR A 79 11.61 2.20 -8.94
C TYR A 79 12.76 1.19 -9.01
N ARG A 80 13.15 0.60 -7.87
CA ARG A 80 14.15 -0.48 -7.78
C ARG A 80 13.60 -1.86 -8.13
N GLY A 81 12.34 -1.98 -8.56
CA GLY A 81 11.70 -3.26 -8.88
C GLY A 81 11.49 -4.18 -7.67
N SER A 82 11.54 -3.65 -6.44
CA SER A 82 11.51 -4.44 -5.21
C SER A 82 10.07 -4.73 -4.74
N VAL A 83 9.30 -5.46 -5.55
CA VAL A 83 7.86 -5.74 -5.35
C VAL A 83 7.54 -6.27 -3.95
N VAL A 84 8.26 -7.31 -3.52
CA VAL A 84 8.05 -7.94 -2.20
C VAL A 84 8.34 -6.95 -1.07
N GLU A 85 9.33 -6.09 -1.25
CA GLU A 85 9.68 -5.10 -0.25
C GLU A 85 8.64 -3.99 -0.17
N CYS A 86 8.08 -3.55 -1.30
CA CYS A 86 6.92 -2.66 -1.33
C CYS A 86 5.75 -3.24 -0.50
N LEU A 87 5.41 -4.52 -0.70
CA LEU A 87 4.34 -5.17 0.05
C LEU A 87 4.66 -5.27 1.55
N ASN A 88 5.90 -5.63 1.90
CA ASN A 88 6.35 -5.70 3.29
C ASN A 88 6.29 -4.34 3.98
N THR A 89 6.83 -3.29 3.34
CA THR A 89 6.85 -1.94 3.93
C THR A 89 5.44 -1.37 4.07
N SER A 90 4.54 -1.60 3.11
CA SER A 90 3.17 -1.09 3.22
C SER A 90 2.38 -1.85 4.27
N LEU A 91 2.56 -3.17 4.38
CA LEU A 91 1.93 -3.95 5.45
C LEU A 91 2.42 -3.47 6.82
N ALA A 92 3.73 -3.29 6.98
CA ALA A 92 4.31 -2.75 8.21
C ALA A 92 3.81 -1.33 8.52
N TYR A 93 3.67 -0.47 7.51
CA TYR A 93 3.11 0.87 7.66
C TYR A 93 1.68 0.81 8.21
N PHE A 94 0.76 0.08 7.57
CA PHE A 94 -0.64 -0.02 8.00
C PHE A 94 -0.77 -0.66 9.39
N VAL A 95 0.00 -1.71 9.69
CA VAL A 95 0.01 -2.37 10.99
C VAL A 95 0.53 -1.42 12.07
N SER A 96 1.66 -0.74 11.84
CA SER A 96 2.23 0.22 12.80
C SER A 96 1.26 1.34 13.15
N ASP A 97 0.55 1.88 12.14
CA ASP A 97 -0.40 2.96 12.34
C ASP A 97 -1.62 2.48 13.13
N THR A 98 -2.11 1.28 12.81
CA THR A 98 -3.22 0.65 13.52
C THR A 98 -2.86 0.43 14.98
N VAL A 99 -1.71 -0.20 15.27
CA VAL A 99 -1.28 -0.49 16.65
C VAL A 99 -1.12 0.80 17.47
N MET A 100 -0.52 1.84 16.88
CA MET A 100 -0.22 3.07 17.61
C MET A 100 -1.43 4.00 17.78
N ASN A 101 -2.41 3.92 16.89
CA ASN A 101 -3.46 4.94 16.78
C ASN A 101 -4.89 4.40 16.74
N LEU A 102 -5.11 3.10 17.02
CA LEU A 102 -6.43 2.48 16.94
C LEU A 102 -7.51 3.26 17.71
N GLU A 103 -7.20 3.73 18.92
CA GLU A 103 -8.12 4.50 19.76
C GLU A 103 -8.50 5.86 19.15
N SER A 104 -7.66 6.40 18.27
CA SER A 104 -7.91 7.66 17.56
C SER A 104 -8.60 7.43 16.21
N PHE A 105 -8.78 6.19 15.77
CA PHE A 105 -9.44 5.87 14.51
C PHE A 105 -10.96 6.02 14.65
N GLY A 106 -11.56 6.84 13.79
CA GLY A 106 -13.00 6.70 13.50
C GLY A 106 -13.27 5.38 12.77
N ALA A 107 -14.47 4.82 12.90
CA ALA A 107 -14.84 3.54 12.29
C ALA A 107 -14.48 3.41 10.79
N PRO A 108 -14.69 4.42 9.91
CA PRO A 108 -14.29 4.32 8.51
C PRO A 108 -12.78 4.15 8.30
N HIS A 109 -11.97 4.77 9.16
CA HIS A 109 -10.50 4.71 9.08
C HIS A 109 -10.00 3.34 9.58
N ALA A 110 -10.59 2.81 10.66
CA ALA A 110 -10.27 1.47 11.14
C ALA A 110 -10.58 0.39 10.09
N VAL A 111 -11.74 0.48 9.44
CA VAL A 111 -12.11 -0.43 8.34
C VAL A 111 -11.15 -0.30 7.16
N HIS A 112 -10.74 0.92 6.80
CA HIS A 112 -9.75 1.14 5.75
C HIS A 112 -8.43 0.40 6.02
N HIS A 113 -7.90 0.52 7.24
CA HIS A 113 -6.66 -0.14 7.62
C HIS A 113 -6.82 -1.66 7.65
N GLY A 114 -7.90 -2.16 8.26
CA GLY A 114 -8.18 -3.60 8.33
C GLY A 114 -8.29 -4.24 6.95
N VAL A 115 -9.04 -3.63 6.04
CA VAL A 115 -9.13 -4.09 4.64
C VAL A 115 -7.75 -4.04 3.99
N SER A 116 -7.04 -2.91 4.07
CA SER A 116 -5.72 -2.77 3.43
C SER A 116 -4.71 -3.82 3.91
N ILE A 117 -4.69 -4.12 5.21
CA ILE A 117 -3.84 -5.18 5.79
C ILE A 117 -4.21 -6.54 5.20
N ILE A 118 -5.49 -6.91 5.17
CA ILE A 118 -5.95 -8.19 4.61
C ILE A 118 -5.55 -8.30 3.14
N LEU A 119 -5.75 -7.24 2.35
CA LEU A 119 -5.41 -7.22 0.94
C LEU A 119 -3.90 -7.34 0.72
N LEU A 120 -3.07 -6.65 1.50
CA LEU A 120 -1.62 -6.74 1.41
C LEU A 120 -1.10 -8.14 1.78
N VAL A 121 -1.68 -8.77 2.80
CA VAL A 121 -1.37 -10.16 3.17
C VAL A 121 -1.78 -11.12 2.06
N ALA A 122 -2.97 -10.96 1.48
CA ALA A 122 -3.42 -11.76 0.35
C ALA A 122 -2.52 -11.57 -0.87
N SER A 123 -2.18 -10.32 -1.20
CA SER A 123 -1.28 -9.99 -2.31
C SER A 123 0.08 -10.64 -2.15
N LYS A 124 0.67 -10.57 -0.96
CA LYS A 124 1.98 -11.16 -0.68
C LYS A 124 1.99 -12.69 -0.77
N ASN A 125 0.94 -13.36 -0.26
CA ASN A 125 1.00 -14.81 -0.01
C ASN A 125 0.23 -15.66 -1.03
N ALA A 126 -0.78 -15.11 -1.69
CA ALA A 126 -1.70 -15.86 -2.53
C ALA A 126 -1.57 -15.55 -4.03
N LEU A 127 -1.04 -14.38 -4.41
CA LEU A 127 -0.93 -13.97 -5.81
C LEU A 127 0.33 -14.51 -6.49
N SER A 128 0.24 -14.78 -7.79
CA SER A 128 1.39 -15.03 -8.66
C SER A 128 2.31 -13.80 -8.73
N HIS A 129 3.57 -13.97 -9.15
CA HIS A 129 4.50 -12.84 -9.24
C HIS A 129 3.98 -11.72 -10.17
N VAL A 130 3.39 -12.07 -11.31
CA VAL A 130 2.80 -11.09 -12.25
C VAL A 130 1.67 -10.30 -11.58
N ALA A 131 0.80 -11.01 -10.86
CA ALA A 131 -0.28 -10.42 -10.08
C ALA A 131 0.22 -9.54 -8.91
N GLN A 132 1.33 -9.92 -8.27
CA GLN A 132 2.00 -9.11 -7.24
C GLN A 132 2.57 -7.81 -7.80
N VAL A 133 3.21 -7.86 -8.98
CA VAL A 133 3.74 -6.66 -9.66
C VAL A 133 2.59 -5.68 -9.95
N ALA A 134 1.50 -6.16 -10.57
CA ALA A 134 0.36 -5.33 -10.91
C ALA A 134 -0.31 -4.71 -9.66
N SER A 135 -0.58 -5.52 -8.64
CA SER A 135 -1.19 -5.03 -7.38
C SER A 135 -0.28 -4.05 -6.63
N THR A 136 1.04 -4.23 -6.70
CA THR A 136 2.01 -3.31 -6.11
C THR A 136 2.07 -1.98 -6.85
N GLU A 137 2.02 -2.01 -8.19
CA GLU A 137 1.93 -0.79 -8.98
C GLU A 137 0.68 0.01 -8.58
N TRP A 138 -0.47 -0.66 -8.46
CA TRP A 138 -1.70 -0.02 -8.03
C TRP A 138 -1.59 0.58 -6.64
N LEU A 139 -1.02 -0.15 -5.69
CA LEU A 139 -0.73 0.34 -4.34
C LEU A 139 0.10 1.63 -4.37
N VAL A 140 1.17 1.68 -5.18
CA VAL A 140 2.01 2.88 -5.32
C VAL A 140 1.18 4.09 -5.77
N TRP A 141 0.36 3.93 -6.81
CA TRP A 141 -0.50 5.02 -7.29
C TRP A 141 -1.56 5.43 -6.25
N LEU A 142 -2.11 4.46 -5.52
CA LEU A 142 -3.07 4.75 -4.46
C LEU A 142 -2.41 5.54 -3.32
N GLU A 143 -1.22 5.17 -2.89
CA GLU A 143 -0.49 5.82 -1.80
C GLU A 143 0.00 7.22 -2.18
N LEU A 144 0.47 7.43 -3.41
CA LEU A 144 0.77 8.76 -3.93
C LEU A 144 -0.46 9.67 -3.92
N GLY A 145 -1.64 9.13 -4.21
CA GLY A 145 -2.91 9.84 -4.06
C GLY A 145 -3.27 10.18 -2.63
N SER A 146 -3.05 9.23 -1.72
CA SER A 146 -3.26 9.39 -0.29
C SER A 146 -2.32 10.46 0.32
N ALA A 147 -1.12 10.65 -0.22
CA ALA A 147 -0.21 11.72 0.19
C ALA A 147 -0.83 13.12 0.08
N GLY A 148 -1.64 13.37 -0.96
CA GLY A 148 -2.38 14.62 -1.11
C GLY A 148 -3.38 14.87 0.03
N ILE A 149 -3.95 13.81 0.61
CA ILE A 149 -4.76 13.92 1.84
C ILE A 149 -3.87 14.24 3.03
N SER A 150 -2.77 13.51 3.21
CA SER A 150 -1.86 13.66 4.36
C SER A 150 -1.17 15.04 4.41
N LEU A 151 -0.93 15.66 3.26
CA LEU A 151 -0.41 17.03 3.16
C LEU A 151 -1.45 18.09 3.55
N SER A 152 -2.74 17.85 3.28
CA SER A 152 -3.77 18.91 3.40
C SER A 152 -3.88 19.58 4.77
N PRO A 153 -3.76 18.90 5.92
CA PRO A 153 -3.76 19.55 7.23
C PRO A 153 -2.47 20.32 7.52
N LEU A 154 -1.37 19.96 6.86
CA LEU A 154 -0.04 20.55 7.09
C LEU A 154 0.18 21.84 6.30
N VAL A 155 -0.41 21.97 5.11
CA VAL A 155 -0.23 23.14 4.22
C VAL A 155 -1.43 24.10 4.20
N GLY A 156 -2.42 23.92 5.08
CA GLY A 156 -3.61 24.80 5.13
C GLY A 156 -4.44 24.79 3.82
N GLY A 157 -4.32 23.72 3.03
CA GLY A 157 -4.88 23.66 1.68
C GLY A 157 -6.40 23.61 1.66
N ALA A 158 -7.01 24.34 0.72
CA ALA A 158 -8.46 24.39 0.54
C ALA A 158 -9.07 22.98 0.32
N PRO A 159 -10.24 22.67 0.91
CA PRO A 159 -10.93 21.38 0.75
C PRO A 159 -11.09 20.91 -0.71
N ARG A 160 -11.20 21.86 -1.64
CA ARG A 160 -11.34 21.62 -3.08
C ARG A 160 -10.07 21.06 -3.73
N THR A 161 -8.89 21.62 -3.44
CA THR A 161 -7.60 21.12 -3.96
C THR A 161 -7.31 19.71 -3.47
N ARG A 162 -7.64 19.44 -2.20
CA ARG A 162 -7.52 18.11 -1.59
C ARG A 162 -8.43 17.09 -2.29
N ALA A 163 -9.69 17.46 -2.54
CA ALA A 163 -10.62 16.61 -3.26
C ALA A 163 -10.14 16.36 -4.70
N ALA A 164 -9.60 17.37 -5.38
CA ALA A 164 -9.09 17.24 -6.75
C ALA A 164 -7.89 16.29 -6.85
N LEU A 165 -6.86 16.45 -6.01
CA LEU A 165 -5.67 15.59 -6.02
C LEU A 165 -6.01 14.14 -5.65
N TYR A 166 -6.86 13.95 -4.64
CA TYR A 166 -7.32 12.63 -4.26
C TYR A 166 -8.18 12.00 -5.37
N GLY A 167 -9.09 12.75 -5.98
CA GLY A 167 -9.94 12.27 -7.06
C GLY A 167 -9.13 11.86 -8.30
N LEU A 168 -8.17 12.70 -8.72
CA LEU A 168 -7.36 12.46 -9.91
C LEU A 168 -6.54 11.17 -9.79
N THR A 169 -5.88 10.96 -8.65
CA THR A 169 -5.07 9.75 -8.43
C THR A 169 -5.91 8.49 -8.36
N ARG A 170 -7.13 8.56 -7.80
CA ARG A 170 -8.09 7.45 -7.85
C ARG A 170 -8.58 7.16 -9.27
N VAL A 171 -8.87 8.18 -10.08
CA VAL A 171 -9.27 8.00 -11.49
C VAL A 171 -8.16 7.33 -12.29
N VAL A 172 -6.91 7.82 -12.18
CA VAL A 172 -5.76 7.23 -12.87
C VAL A 172 -5.55 5.76 -12.46
N THR A 173 -5.66 5.48 -11.16
CA THR A 173 -5.47 4.12 -10.64
C THR A 173 -6.57 3.18 -11.15
N VAL A 174 -7.84 3.59 -11.10
CA VAL A 174 -8.97 2.81 -11.62
C VAL A 174 -8.83 2.59 -13.13
N ALA A 175 -8.49 3.63 -13.89
CA ALA A 175 -8.30 3.51 -15.34
C ALA A 175 -7.19 2.51 -15.67
N LYS A 176 -6.09 2.52 -14.89
CA LYS A 176 -4.98 1.58 -15.07
C LYS A 176 -5.37 0.15 -14.69
N MET A 177 -6.11 -0.05 -13.60
CA MET A 177 -6.67 -1.35 -13.22
C MET A 177 -7.58 -1.91 -14.33
N VAL A 178 -8.50 -1.10 -14.86
CA VAL A 178 -9.42 -1.48 -15.94
C VAL A 178 -8.65 -1.82 -17.22
N HIS A 179 -7.66 -1.01 -17.57
CA HIS A 179 -6.81 -1.27 -18.74
C HIS A 179 -6.09 -2.62 -18.61
N THR A 180 -5.36 -2.84 -17.51
CA THR A 180 -4.66 -4.11 -17.26
C THR A 180 -5.61 -5.30 -17.36
N TYR A 181 -6.80 -5.21 -16.77
CA TYR A 181 -7.82 -6.26 -16.86
C TYR A 181 -8.30 -6.51 -18.29
N SER A 182 -8.55 -5.44 -19.06
CA SER A 182 -8.99 -5.57 -20.46
C SER A 182 -7.94 -6.20 -21.38
N THR A 183 -6.68 -6.18 -20.96
CA THR A 183 -5.54 -6.61 -21.79
C THR A 183 -4.87 -7.91 -21.35
N VAL A 184 -5.18 -8.43 -20.15
CA VAL A 184 -4.50 -9.63 -19.62
C VAL A 184 -5.49 -10.74 -19.28
N THR A 185 -5.23 -11.94 -19.81
CA THR A 185 -6.10 -13.14 -19.70
C THR A 185 -5.76 -14.08 -18.55
N ASP A 186 -4.83 -13.69 -17.67
CA ASP A 186 -4.37 -14.52 -16.54
C ASP A 186 -5.40 -14.51 -15.38
N ALA A 187 -5.87 -15.70 -14.98
CA ALA A 187 -6.78 -15.88 -13.86
C ALA A 187 -6.24 -15.32 -12.52
N ALA A 188 -4.91 -15.27 -12.35
CA ALA A 188 -4.29 -14.67 -11.17
C ALA A 188 -4.48 -13.14 -11.11
N LEU A 189 -4.57 -12.46 -12.26
CA LEU A 189 -4.89 -11.04 -12.34
C LEU A 189 -6.38 -10.77 -12.13
N SER A 190 -7.26 -11.71 -12.51
CA SER A 190 -8.68 -11.66 -12.14
C SER A 190 -8.87 -11.75 -10.62
N ALA A 191 -8.04 -12.54 -9.91
CA ALA A 191 -8.05 -12.57 -8.45
C ALA A 191 -7.60 -11.23 -7.83
N CYS A 192 -6.64 -10.52 -8.44
CA CYS A 192 -6.28 -9.16 -8.02
C CYS A 192 -7.49 -8.22 -8.08
N TYR A 193 -8.38 -8.36 -9.06
CA TYR A 193 -9.57 -7.52 -9.18
C TYR A 193 -10.55 -7.77 -8.03
N VAL A 194 -10.84 -9.04 -7.71
CA VAL A 194 -11.72 -9.41 -6.58
C VAL A 194 -11.18 -8.85 -5.26
N ILE A 195 -9.85 -8.91 -5.08
CA ILE A 195 -9.16 -8.41 -3.90
C ILE A 195 -9.12 -6.86 -3.90
N SER A 196 -9.00 -6.22 -5.05
CA SER A 196 -8.88 -4.75 -5.15
C SER A 196 -10.23 -4.02 -5.16
N LEU A 197 -11.33 -4.70 -5.51
CA LEU A 197 -12.67 -4.10 -5.61
C LEU A 197 -13.17 -3.47 -4.29
N PRO A 198 -13.04 -4.12 -3.11
CA PRO A 198 -13.38 -3.49 -1.83
C PRO A 198 -12.62 -2.19 -1.58
N LEU A 199 -11.34 -2.14 -1.96
CA LEU A 199 -10.49 -0.96 -1.81
C LEU A 199 -10.95 0.17 -2.75
N LEU A 200 -11.34 -0.16 -3.99
CA LEU A 200 -11.92 0.78 -4.93
C LEU A 200 -13.24 1.37 -4.43
N LEU A 201 -14.15 0.53 -3.94
CA LEU A 201 -15.44 0.96 -3.40
C LEU A 201 -15.26 1.85 -2.16
N HIS A 202 -14.35 1.46 -1.26
CA HIS A 202 -14.00 2.28 -0.11
C HIS A 202 -13.43 3.64 -0.53
N ASN A 203 -12.51 3.66 -1.50
CA ASN A 203 -11.91 4.89 -2.00
C ASN A 203 -12.94 5.81 -2.68
N ALA A 204 -13.89 5.24 -3.43
CA ALA A 204 -15.00 5.97 -4.03
C ALA A 204 -15.91 6.58 -2.96
N PHE A 205 -16.20 5.84 -1.90
CA PHE A 205 -16.96 6.33 -0.74
C PHE A 205 -16.25 7.51 -0.07
N VAL A 206 -14.95 7.38 0.21
CA VAL A 206 -14.14 8.47 0.80
C VAL A 206 -14.11 9.69 -0.11
N PHE A 207 -13.93 9.50 -1.42
CA PHE A 207 -13.93 10.59 -2.40
C PHE A 207 -15.28 11.32 -2.43
N LYS A 208 -16.41 10.58 -2.50
CA LYS A 208 -17.76 11.15 -2.44
C LYS A 208 -17.96 11.99 -1.17
N HIS A 209 -17.51 11.49 -0.03
CA HIS A 209 -17.59 12.22 1.24
C HIS A 209 -16.77 13.51 1.23
N MET A 210 -15.55 13.45 0.69
CA MET A 210 -14.68 14.62 0.56
C MET A 210 -15.25 15.67 -0.41
N LEU A 211 -15.77 15.24 -1.56
CA LEU A 211 -16.41 16.10 -2.54
C LEU A 211 -17.65 16.79 -1.94
N GLY A 212 -18.48 16.05 -1.22
CA GLY A 212 -19.65 16.60 -0.54
C GLY A 212 -19.31 17.67 0.50
N LYS A 213 -18.16 17.56 1.17
CA LYS A 213 -17.65 18.62 2.07
C LYS A 213 -17.11 19.81 1.28
N ALA A 214 -16.34 19.57 0.22
CA ALA A 214 -15.73 20.62 -0.60
C ALA A 214 -16.74 21.47 -1.37
N LEU A 215 -17.90 20.91 -1.72
CA LEU A 215 -19.01 21.64 -2.37
C LEU A 215 -19.84 22.48 -1.41
N LYS A 216 -19.75 22.23 -0.10
CA LYS A 216 -20.46 22.98 0.96
C LYS A 216 -19.64 24.12 1.56
N SER A 217 -18.34 24.19 1.23
CA SER A 217 -17.38 25.24 1.61
C SER A 217 -17.12 26.18 0.45
#